data_AF-A0A3D3MSK0-F1
#
_entry.id   AF-A0A3D3MSK0-F1
#
_cell.length_a   1.000
_cell.length_b   1.000
_cell.length_c   1.000
_cell.angle_alpha   90.00
_cell.angle_beta   90.00
_cell.angle_gamma   90.00
#
_symmetry.space_group_name_H-M   'P 1'
#
loop_
_entity.id
_entity.type
_entity.pdbx_description
1 polymer ?
#
loop_
_entity_poly.entity_id
_entity_poly.type
_entity_poly.pdbx_seq_one_letter_code
_entity_poly.pdbx_strand_id
1 'polypeptide(L)'
;MSLAAQTRSAQIPGLRPFDVDLKVMSKAEKDSIRMVSELWNEYVSSFTDEKISDQRRREMWVGGASDYLMEFDDGNLLYGTFRENRIEDIRKVNDGTYEITVVTRSKLSGDYEDWVECAYRVCAMAVAKARQGENPFRLCNYLDALALTLQKTEGRGIVYYAPYYINIPKKTLTEVSAFIRSFKSEYGISSPAVECIIEPDADACAKAAGIIFNVYQNPLMAQEPLKYTNGHFYGRIFHSGKILTNYFDDRHDIVLSILNNEYPDALPLMREGAALFHGGWMDYEYSTLRSNLIKFLSVNKDTNLANMDDLLDILVGISRPSSESAEILIPLQYLVAARLAEIAYSKYGPWKVKELLACESYADLPLKLGTSLEQLFDLLTSL
;
A
#
# COMPACT_ATOMS: atom_id res chain seq x y z
N MET A 1 21.33 -34.35 0.78
CA MET A 1 20.55 -33.81 1.91
C MET A 1 19.26 -33.29 1.33
N SER A 2 18.10 -33.75 1.82
CA SER A 2 16.80 -33.35 1.27
C SER A 2 16.52 -31.87 1.57
N LEU A 3 15.88 -31.17 0.63
CA LEU A 3 15.44 -29.77 0.77
C LEU A 3 14.65 -29.53 2.08
N ALA A 4 13.93 -30.54 2.56
CA ALA A 4 13.16 -30.52 3.80
C ALA A 4 13.98 -30.30 5.09
N ALA A 5 15.30 -30.46 5.05
CA ALA A 5 16.17 -30.22 6.20
C ALA A 5 16.64 -28.75 6.32
N GLN A 6 16.57 -27.95 5.25
CA GLN A 6 17.02 -26.55 5.27
C GLN A 6 15.95 -25.56 5.75
N THR A 7 14.68 -25.94 5.79
CA THR A 7 13.55 -25.04 6.12
C THR A 7 13.02 -25.17 7.55
N ARG A 8 13.44 -26.17 8.34
CA ARG A 8 12.91 -26.40 9.70
C ARG A 8 13.33 -25.39 10.78
N SER A 9 14.17 -24.42 10.44
CA SER A 9 14.55 -23.30 11.29
C SER A 9 15.46 -22.41 10.44
N ALA A 10 14.92 -21.79 9.38
CA ALA A 10 15.59 -20.60 8.88
C ALA A 10 15.53 -19.59 10.03
N GLN A 11 16.68 -19.31 10.68
CA GLN A 11 16.80 -18.10 11.48
C GLN A 11 16.36 -16.97 10.56
N ILE A 12 15.18 -16.41 10.80
CA ILE A 12 14.68 -15.30 9.99
C ILE A 12 15.67 -14.16 10.25
N PRO A 13 16.40 -13.69 9.22
CA PRO A 13 17.42 -12.68 9.42
C PRO A 13 16.79 -11.44 10.06
N GLY A 14 17.30 -11.04 11.23
CA GLY A 14 16.79 -9.89 11.98
C GLY A 14 15.76 -10.17 13.08
N LEU A 15 15.22 -11.39 13.18
CA LEU A 15 14.49 -11.83 14.38
C LEU A 15 15.46 -12.26 15.47
N ARG A 16 15.45 -11.56 16.59
CA ARG A 16 16.05 -12.03 17.84
C ARG A 16 15.03 -12.90 18.57
N PRO A 17 15.44 -13.95 19.30
CA PRO A 17 14.55 -14.66 20.22
C PRO A 17 13.91 -13.67 21.21
N PHE A 18 12.69 -13.95 21.67
CA PHE A 18 12.00 -13.22 22.73
C PHE A 18 12.87 -13.19 24.00
N ASP A 19 13.70 -12.17 24.16
CA ASP A 19 14.48 -11.89 25.37
C ASP A 19 14.01 -10.55 25.92
N VAL A 20 12.74 -10.49 26.33
CA VAL A 20 12.29 -9.44 27.24
C VAL A 20 12.91 -9.78 28.60
N ASP A 21 14.03 -9.14 28.94
CA ASP A 21 14.60 -9.29 30.29
C ASP A 21 13.72 -8.55 31.31
N LEU A 22 12.63 -9.21 31.68
CA LEU A 22 11.67 -8.76 32.66
C LEU A 22 12.31 -8.58 34.05
N LYS A 23 13.54 -9.03 34.31
CA LYS A 23 14.15 -8.92 35.65
C LYS A 23 14.60 -7.50 35.96
N VAL A 24 15.01 -6.72 34.95
CA VAL A 24 15.54 -5.36 35.10
C VAL A 24 14.52 -4.25 34.80
N MET A 25 13.34 -4.58 34.26
CA MET A 25 12.30 -3.58 33.94
C MET A 25 11.54 -3.11 35.18
N SER A 26 11.07 -1.86 35.17
CA SER A 26 10.20 -1.32 36.21
C SER A 26 8.83 -2.02 36.20
N LYS A 27 8.11 -1.98 37.33
CA LYS A 27 6.74 -2.55 37.41
C LYS A 27 5.81 -1.94 36.36
N ALA A 28 5.88 -0.62 36.18
CA ALA A 28 5.04 0.10 35.22
C ALA A 28 5.30 -0.32 33.76
N GLU A 29 6.56 -0.58 33.40
CA GLU A 29 6.91 -1.07 32.07
C GLU A 29 6.42 -2.50 31.85
N LYS A 30 6.54 -3.38 32.85
CA LYS A 30 5.97 -4.74 32.77
C LYS A 30 4.45 -4.72 32.60
N ASP A 31 3.76 -3.86 33.35
CA ASP A 31 2.32 -3.69 33.23
C ASP A 31 1.93 -3.17 31.84
N SER A 32 2.71 -2.25 31.27
CA SER A 32 2.50 -1.75 29.90
C SER A 32 2.71 -2.83 28.84
N ILE A 33 3.80 -3.60 28.93
CA ILE A 33 4.07 -4.73 28.02
C ILE A 33 2.95 -5.77 28.10
N ARG A 34 2.46 -6.08 29.32
CA ARG A 34 1.31 -6.97 29.52
C ARG A 34 0.07 -6.44 28.81
N MET A 35 -0.28 -5.16 29.01
CA MET A 35 -1.45 -4.55 28.36
C MET A 35 -1.31 -4.54 26.82
N VAL A 36 -0.12 -4.25 26.29
CA VAL A 36 0.14 -4.30 24.84
C VAL A 36 -0.02 -5.72 24.29
N SER A 37 0.49 -6.73 24.99
CA SER A 37 0.32 -8.13 24.61
C SER A 37 -1.15 -8.57 24.67
N GLU A 38 -1.87 -8.19 25.73
CA GLU A 38 -3.32 -8.44 25.88
C GLU A 38 -4.11 -7.82 24.73
N LEU A 39 -3.80 -6.58 24.33
CA LEU A 39 -4.44 -5.89 23.21
C LEU A 39 -4.25 -6.66 21.89
N TRP A 40 -3.02 -7.08 21.59
CA TRP A 40 -2.74 -7.84 20.37
C TRP A 40 -3.49 -9.18 20.36
N ASN A 41 -3.46 -9.91 21.48
CA ASN A 41 -4.13 -11.20 21.61
C ASN A 41 -5.66 -11.07 21.52
N GLU A 42 -6.25 -10.04 22.12
CA GLU A 42 -7.68 -9.73 22.01
C GLU A 42 -8.05 -9.46 20.55
N TYR A 43 -7.26 -8.64 19.86
CA TYR A 43 -7.48 -8.32 18.47
C TYR A 43 -7.37 -9.56 17.55
N VAL A 44 -6.34 -10.40 17.71
CA VAL A 44 -6.22 -11.65 16.93
C VAL A 44 -7.39 -12.60 17.23
N SER A 45 -7.74 -12.78 18.50
CA SER A 45 -8.83 -13.69 18.91
C SER A 45 -10.19 -13.21 18.40
N SER A 46 -10.36 -11.91 18.19
CA SER A 46 -11.61 -11.32 17.69
C SER A 46 -12.01 -11.75 16.28
N PHE A 47 -11.09 -12.30 15.49
CA PHE A 47 -11.41 -12.86 14.17
C PHE A 47 -12.02 -14.27 14.25
N THR A 48 -11.89 -14.94 15.39
CA THR A 48 -12.48 -16.25 15.64
C THR A 48 -13.76 -16.19 16.48
N ASP A 49 -14.11 -15.01 17.01
CA ASP A 49 -15.33 -14.78 17.76
C ASP A 49 -16.36 -14.03 16.90
N GLU A 50 -17.38 -14.76 16.44
CA GLU A 50 -18.48 -14.21 15.62
C GLU A 50 -19.29 -13.11 16.34
N LYS A 51 -19.16 -12.98 17.68
CA LYS A 51 -19.84 -11.94 18.45
C LYS A 51 -19.16 -10.57 18.38
N ILE A 52 -17.92 -10.51 17.90
CA ILE A 52 -17.18 -9.25 17.79
C ILE A 52 -17.40 -8.68 16.39
N SER A 53 -17.99 -7.48 16.33
CA SER A 53 -18.26 -6.77 15.07
C SER A 53 -16.99 -6.14 14.48
N ASP A 54 -17.01 -5.86 13.18
CA ASP A 54 -15.93 -5.11 12.51
C ASP A 54 -15.71 -3.72 13.12
N GLN A 55 -16.80 -3.07 13.57
CA GLN A 55 -16.70 -1.80 14.26
C GLN A 55 -15.87 -1.93 15.53
N ARG A 56 -16.10 -2.98 16.33
CA ARG A 56 -15.33 -3.22 17.54
C ARG A 56 -13.87 -3.55 17.25
N ARG A 57 -13.58 -4.28 16.17
CA ARG A 57 -12.21 -4.51 15.70
C ARG A 57 -11.51 -3.21 15.32
N ARG A 58 -12.19 -2.31 14.61
CA ARG A 58 -11.66 -0.98 14.26
C ARG A 58 -11.38 -0.14 15.51
N GLU A 59 -12.20 -0.21 16.55
CA GLU A 59 -11.97 0.52 17.81
C GLU A 59 -10.67 0.12 18.53
N MET A 60 -10.08 -1.05 18.22
CA MET A 60 -8.79 -1.48 18.75
C MET A 60 -7.60 -0.77 18.07
N TRP A 61 -7.84 -0.11 16.94
CA TRP A 61 -6.82 0.62 16.18
C TRP A 61 -6.93 2.14 16.37
N VAL A 62 -5.80 2.83 16.33
CA VAL A 62 -5.75 4.29 16.24
C VAL A 62 -6.42 4.70 14.92
N GLY A 63 -7.48 5.49 15.01
CA GLY A 63 -8.22 5.97 13.85
C GLY A 63 -9.06 4.92 13.10
N GLY A 64 -9.14 3.67 13.60
CA GLY A 64 -9.94 2.63 12.96
C GLY A 64 -9.28 1.90 11.78
N ALA A 65 -7.99 2.13 11.57
CA ALA A 65 -7.25 1.75 10.36
C ALA A 65 -6.29 0.58 10.60
N SER A 66 -6.31 -0.45 9.76
CA SER A 66 -5.31 -1.52 9.74
C SER A 66 -4.85 -1.75 8.31
N ASP A 67 -3.56 -1.49 8.03
CA ASP A 67 -3.02 -1.60 6.67
C ASP A 67 -2.47 -2.99 6.33
N TYR A 68 -2.07 -3.76 7.32
CA TYR A 68 -1.36 -5.01 7.10
C TYR A 68 -2.24 -6.24 7.05
N LEU A 69 -3.46 -6.14 7.55
CA LEU A 69 -4.26 -7.32 7.83
C LEU A 69 -5.37 -7.56 6.81
N MET A 70 -5.50 -6.63 5.87
CA MET A 70 -6.40 -6.72 4.72
C MET A 70 -5.66 -6.94 3.37
N GLU A 71 -4.38 -6.59 3.24
CA GLU A 71 -3.66 -6.53 1.95
C GLU A 71 -2.73 -7.72 1.62
N PHE A 72 -2.63 -8.76 2.45
CA PHE A 72 -2.18 -10.04 1.89
C PHE A 72 -3.32 -10.50 0.98
N ASP A 73 -3.15 -10.54 -0.34
CA ASP A 73 -4.15 -10.74 -1.41
C ASP A 73 -5.18 -11.89 -1.24
N ASP A 74 -5.13 -12.63 -0.13
CA ASP A 74 -6.18 -13.52 0.38
C ASP A 74 -7.05 -12.91 1.49
N GLY A 75 -6.93 -11.61 1.74
CA GLY A 75 -7.82 -10.78 2.56
C GLY A 75 -8.02 -11.18 4.02
N ASN A 76 -7.21 -12.09 4.58
CA ASN A 76 -7.62 -12.75 5.82
C ASN A 76 -6.50 -13.11 6.81
N LEU A 77 -6.49 -12.35 7.92
CA LEU A 77 -6.33 -12.96 9.25
C LEU A 77 -7.36 -14.09 9.52
N LEU A 78 -8.45 -14.21 8.72
CA LEU A 78 -9.43 -15.32 8.81
C LEU A 78 -8.90 -16.69 8.39
N TYR A 79 -7.67 -16.83 7.88
CA TYR A 79 -6.98 -18.12 7.97
C TYR A 79 -6.40 -18.38 9.38
N GLY A 80 -6.79 -17.62 10.41
CA GLY A 80 -6.45 -17.88 11.81
C GLY A 80 -6.84 -19.28 12.31
N THR A 81 -7.71 -19.99 11.59
CA THR A 81 -7.97 -21.42 11.78
C THR A 81 -6.78 -22.30 11.35
N PHE A 82 -6.09 -21.94 10.26
CA PHE A 82 -4.90 -22.63 9.74
C PHE A 82 -3.58 -21.92 10.05
N ARG A 83 -3.61 -20.82 10.80
CA ARG A 83 -2.42 -20.06 11.18
C ARG A 83 -2.36 -19.82 12.68
N GLU A 84 -1.17 -19.90 13.26
CA GLU A 84 -0.91 -19.47 14.62
C GLU A 84 -0.20 -18.12 14.59
N ASN A 85 -0.73 -17.12 15.31
CA ASN A 85 -0.06 -15.83 15.49
C ASN A 85 0.67 -15.85 16.83
N ARG A 86 1.98 -15.61 16.83
CA ARG A 86 2.79 -15.50 18.04
C ARG A 86 3.48 -14.14 18.10
N ILE A 87 3.48 -13.54 19.29
CA ILE A 87 4.34 -12.39 19.58
C ILE A 87 5.75 -12.93 19.82
N GLU A 88 6.71 -12.50 19.01
CA GLU A 88 8.12 -12.88 19.14
C GLU A 88 8.94 -11.80 19.86
N ASP A 89 8.49 -10.54 19.89
CA ASP A 89 9.13 -9.48 20.70
C ASP A 89 8.16 -8.31 20.97
N ILE A 90 8.35 -7.61 22.09
CA ILE A 90 7.72 -6.31 22.38
C ILE A 90 8.79 -5.34 22.85
N ARG A 91 8.98 -4.26 22.10
CA ARG A 91 10.01 -3.26 22.37
C ARG A 91 9.40 -1.88 22.55
N LYS A 92 9.82 -1.17 23.60
CA LYS A 92 9.48 0.25 23.77
C LYS A 92 10.19 1.08 22.69
N VAL A 93 9.42 1.85 21.92
CA VAL A 93 9.93 2.77 20.89
C VAL A 93 10.17 4.15 21.49
N ASN A 94 9.17 4.66 22.22
CA ASN A 94 9.21 5.93 22.93
C ASN A 94 8.23 5.91 24.11
N ASP A 95 8.07 7.03 24.82
CA ASP A 95 7.08 7.14 25.89
C ASP A 95 5.66 7.04 25.32
N GLY A 96 5.03 5.89 25.55
CA GLY A 96 3.67 5.60 25.11
C GLY A 96 3.55 4.81 23.82
N THR A 97 4.64 4.44 23.14
CA THR A 97 4.58 3.58 21.94
C THR A 97 5.46 2.35 22.06
N TYR A 98 4.89 1.20 21.72
CA TYR A 98 5.55 -0.11 21.74
C TYR A 98 5.47 -0.74 20.34
N GLU A 99 6.58 -1.25 19.84
CA GLU A 99 6.65 -2.12 18.67
C GLU A 99 6.36 -3.56 19.13
N ILE A 100 5.57 -4.28 18.35
CA ILE A 100 5.22 -5.69 18.51
C ILE A 100 5.74 -6.40 17.26
N THR A 101 6.68 -7.32 17.44
CA THR A 101 7.09 -8.24 16.38
C THR A 101 6.22 -9.48 16.45
N VAL A 102 5.52 -9.78 15.35
CA VAL A 102 4.58 -10.90 15.24
C VAL A 102 5.07 -11.86 14.16
N VAL A 103 4.91 -13.15 14.43
CA VAL A 103 5.13 -14.22 13.47
C VAL A 103 3.85 -15.01 13.27
N THR A 104 3.51 -15.29 12.01
CA THR A 104 2.47 -16.25 11.63
C THR A 104 3.09 -17.58 11.25
N ARG A 105 2.57 -18.66 11.82
CA ARG A 105 2.98 -20.03 11.49
C ARG A 105 1.83 -20.83 10.91
N SER A 106 2.12 -21.74 9.98
CA SER A 106 1.13 -22.65 9.42
C SER A 106 0.71 -23.71 10.43
N LYS A 107 -0.58 -23.99 10.50
CA LYS A 107 -1.21 -25.13 11.19
C LYS A 107 -1.65 -26.20 10.17
N LEU A 108 -1.25 -26.09 8.91
CA LEU A 108 -1.52 -27.10 7.90
C LEU A 108 -0.74 -28.38 8.22
N SER A 109 -1.41 -29.53 8.15
CA SER A 109 -0.79 -30.82 8.41
C SER A 109 0.22 -31.21 7.32
N GLY A 110 1.24 -31.99 7.67
CA GLY A 110 2.19 -32.56 6.71
C GLY A 110 3.47 -31.74 6.62
N ASP A 111 4.00 -31.55 5.40
CA ASP A 111 5.32 -30.93 5.21
C ASP A 111 5.40 -29.45 5.63
N TYR A 112 4.25 -28.80 5.85
CA TYR A 112 4.11 -27.37 6.16
C TYR A 112 3.80 -27.08 7.64
N GLU A 113 3.68 -28.11 8.49
CA GLU A 113 3.38 -27.93 9.91
C GLU A 113 4.46 -27.06 10.60
N ASP A 114 4.03 -26.04 11.35
CA ASP A 114 4.86 -25.05 12.04
C ASP A 114 5.72 -24.13 11.15
N TRP A 115 5.51 -24.10 9.84
CA TRP A 115 6.26 -23.21 8.95
C TRP A 115 5.97 -21.75 9.25
N VAL A 116 7.00 -20.91 9.37
CA VAL A 116 6.81 -19.46 9.43
C VAL A 116 6.40 -18.96 8.06
N GLU A 117 5.19 -18.42 7.97
CA GLU A 117 4.64 -17.86 6.73
C GLU A 117 5.01 -16.37 6.62
N CYS A 118 4.81 -15.60 7.68
CA CYS A 118 5.15 -14.17 7.70
C CYS A 118 5.74 -13.77 9.05
N ALA A 119 6.57 -12.73 9.03
CA ALA A 119 6.97 -11.98 10.20
C ALA A 119 6.82 -10.48 9.91
N TYR A 120 6.16 -9.76 10.81
CA TYR A 120 5.85 -8.34 10.61
C TYR A 120 5.83 -7.58 11.93
N ARG A 121 5.87 -6.25 11.80
CA ARG A 121 5.84 -5.28 12.90
C ARG A 121 4.51 -4.55 12.89
N VAL A 122 3.90 -4.50 14.07
CA VAL A 122 2.77 -3.62 14.40
C VAL A 122 3.17 -2.81 15.62
N CYS A 123 2.54 -1.66 15.84
CA CYS A 123 2.76 -0.88 17.04
C CYS A 123 1.50 -0.82 17.92
N ALA A 124 1.70 -0.52 19.21
CA ALA A 124 0.65 -0.15 20.14
C ALA A 124 0.99 1.21 20.75
N MET A 125 0.06 2.15 20.67
CA MET A 125 0.21 3.53 21.11
C MET A 125 -0.78 3.86 22.22
N ALA A 126 -0.30 4.53 23.26
CA ALA A 126 -1.11 5.03 24.37
C ALA A 126 -2.07 6.11 23.86
N VAL A 127 -3.34 6.01 24.22
CA VAL A 127 -4.37 6.97 23.81
C VAL A 127 -4.92 7.74 25.01
N ALA A 128 -5.17 9.03 24.83
CA ALA A 128 -5.57 9.94 25.92
C ALA A 128 -6.94 9.64 26.55
N LYS A 129 -7.78 8.79 25.93
CA LYS A 129 -9.18 8.54 26.33
C LYS A 129 -9.51 7.04 26.42
N ALA A 130 -8.71 6.28 27.16
CA ALA A 130 -9.15 4.95 27.58
C ALA A 130 -10.39 5.11 28.48
N ARG A 131 -11.50 4.42 28.17
CA ARG A 131 -12.64 4.38 29.12
C ARG A 131 -12.20 3.61 30.38
N GLN A 132 -12.86 3.86 31.52
CA GLN A 132 -12.57 3.09 32.73
C GLN A 132 -12.71 1.59 32.47
N GLY A 133 -11.64 0.84 32.75
CA GLY A 133 -11.59 -0.61 32.53
C GLY A 133 -11.16 -1.03 31.12
N GLU A 134 -10.91 -0.10 30.19
CA GLU A 134 -10.36 -0.41 28.88
C GLU A 134 -8.82 -0.37 28.88
N ASN A 135 -8.24 -1.12 27.95
CA ASN A 135 -6.82 -1.06 27.66
C ASN A 135 -6.43 0.38 27.25
N PRO A 136 -5.38 0.98 27.84
CA PRO A 136 -4.97 2.34 27.50
C PRO A 136 -4.20 2.47 26.18
N PHE A 137 -3.92 1.34 25.52
CA PHE A 137 -3.25 1.30 24.23
C PHE A 137 -4.24 1.00 23.09
N ARG A 138 -3.87 1.42 21.88
CA ARG A 138 -4.51 1.04 20.61
C ARG A 138 -3.45 0.66 19.59
N LEU A 139 -3.76 -0.32 18.74
CA LEU A 139 -2.87 -0.76 17.67
C LEU A 139 -2.70 0.36 16.65
N CYS A 140 -1.51 0.48 16.08
CA CYS A 140 -1.23 1.38 14.97
C CYS A 140 -0.23 0.74 14.02
N ASN A 141 -0.21 1.21 12.78
CA ASN A 141 0.75 0.73 11.80
C ASN A 141 2.17 1.10 12.24
N TYR A 142 3.11 0.18 12.00
CA TYR A 142 4.52 0.44 12.29
C TYR A 142 5.02 1.68 11.54
N LEU A 143 4.60 1.88 10.29
CA LEU A 143 4.95 3.04 9.48
C LEU A 143 4.52 4.37 10.13
N ASP A 144 3.33 4.43 10.72
CA ASP A 144 2.83 5.65 11.38
C ASP A 144 3.66 5.99 12.62
N ALA A 145 4.08 4.98 13.38
CA ALA A 145 4.99 5.17 14.51
C ALA A 145 6.41 5.56 14.05
N LEU A 146 6.90 4.96 12.96
CA LEU A 146 8.20 5.26 12.36
C LEU A 146 8.26 6.72 11.89
N ALA A 147 7.22 7.21 11.22
CA ALA A 147 7.14 8.57 10.69
C ALA A 147 7.43 9.64 11.75
N LEU A 148 7.02 9.41 13.01
CA LEU A 148 7.25 10.32 14.13
C LEU A 148 8.73 10.46 14.52
N THR A 149 9.57 9.54 14.08
CA THR A 149 11.02 9.52 14.36
C THR A 149 11.87 10.07 13.22
N LEU A 150 11.25 10.31 12.06
CA LEU A 150 11.94 10.75 10.85
C LEU A 150 12.09 12.28 10.79
N GLN A 151 13.09 12.73 10.05
CA GLN A 151 13.28 14.15 9.78
C GLN A 151 12.18 14.64 8.84
N LYS A 152 11.55 15.76 9.22
CA LYS A 152 10.49 16.41 8.44
C LYS A 152 11.07 17.47 7.51
N THR A 153 10.66 17.46 6.24
CA THR A 153 10.90 18.52 5.25
C THR A 153 9.58 18.98 4.67
N GLU A 154 9.24 20.26 4.87
CA GLU A 154 7.94 20.82 4.47
C GLU A 154 8.00 21.53 3.11
N GLY A 155 7.09 21.16 2.22
CA GLY A 155 6.78 21.84 0.96
C GLY A 155 5.39 22.49 1.01
N ARG A 156 5.00 23.15 -0.09
CA ARG A 156 3.65 23.72 -0.19
C ARG A 156 2.68 22.64 -0.67
N GLY A 157 1.94 22.04 0.27
CA GLY A 157 0.95 20.99 -0.03
C GLY A 157 1.48 19.56 0.06
N ILE A 158 2.76 19.39 0.44
CA ILE A 158 3.40 18.10 0.70
C ILE A 158 4.35 18.20 1.89
N VAL A 159 4.46 17.12 2.66
CA VAL A 159 5.41 16.94 3.75
C VAL A 159 6.17 15.65 3.49
N TYR A 160 7.50 15.74 3.47
CA TYR A 160 8.36 14.57 3.40
C TYR A 160 8.89 14.21 4.79
N TYR A 161 8.85 12.92 5.11
CA TYR A 161 9.49 12.30 6.25
C TYR A 161 10.59 11.39 5.74
N ALA A 162 11.83 11.55 6.19
CA ALA A 162 12.94 10.71 5.75
C ALA A 162 13.97 10.49 6.86
N PRO A 163 14.77 9.41 6.80
CA PRO A 163 15.95 9.27 7.65
C PRO A 163 16.89 10.47 7.54
N TYR A 164 17.58 10.82 8.63
CA TYR A 164 18.42 12.02 8.72
C TYR A 164 19.53 12.14 7.65
N TYR A 165 19.90 11.03 7.01
CA TYR A 165 20.92 10.97 5.96
C TYR A 165 20.35 11.13 4.55
N ILE A 166 19.02 11.15 4.39
CA ILE A 166 18.35 11.38 3.11
C ILE A 166 17.93 12.86 3.03
N ASN A 167 18.48 13.55 2.04
CA ASN A 167 18.14 14.94 1.78
C ASN A 167 17.20 15.04 0.58
N ILE A 168 15.99 15.56 0.80
CA ILE A 168 15.04 15.82 -0.29
C ILE A 168 15.60 16.95 -1.17
N PRO A 169 15.81 16.72 -2.48
CA PRO A 169 16.32 17.76 -3.37
C PRO A 169 15.38 18.97 -3.44
N LYS A 170 15.92 20.18 -3.23
CA LYS A 170 15.14 21.43 -3.28
C LYS A 170 14.38 21.62 -4.59
N LYS A 171 14.98 21.18 -5.70
CA LYS A 171 14.37 21.21 -7.04
C LYS A 171 13.10 20.35 -7.05
N THR A 172 13.21 19.08 -6.67
CA THR A 172 12.08 18.14 -6.58
C THR A 172 10.98 18.67 -5.66
N LEU A 173 11.34 19.14 -4.45
CA LEU A 173 10.36 19.72 -3.52
C LEU A 173 9.57 20.87 -4.15
N THR A 174 10.24 21.72 -4.94
CA THR A 174 9.62 22.86 -5.63
C THR A 174 8.70 22.41 -6.76
N GLU A 175 9.17 21.47 -7.60
CA GLU A 175 8.43 20.95 -8.75
C GLU A 175 7.17 20.19 -8.30
N VAL A 176 7.31 19.28 -7.33
CA VAL A 176 6.19 18.53 -6.75
C VAL A 176 5.19 19.47 -6.05
N SER A 177 5.68 20.45 -5.27
CA SER A 177 4.79 21.45 -4.65
C SER A 177 4.05 22.32 -5.68
N ALA A 178 4.66 22.59 -6.84
CA ALA A 178 3.99 23.32 -7.92
C ALA A 178 2.93 22.44 -8.59
N PHE A 179 3.26 21.18 -8.88
CA PHE A 179 2.36 20.18 -9.42
C PHE A 179 1.12 19.99 -8.54
N ILE A 180 1.30 19.69 -7.25
CA ILE A 180 0.19 19.46 -6.30
C ILE A 180 -0.74 20.66 -6.24
N ARG A 181 -0.19 21.89 -6.17
CA ARG A 181 -1.02 23.10 -6.16
C ARG A 181 -1.80 23.28 -7.44
N SER A 182 -1.18 23.02 -8.59
CA SER A 182 -1.86 23.09 -9.89
C SER A 182 -3.02 22.09 -9.94
N PHE A 183 -2.72 20.82 -9.62
CA PHE A 183 -3.71 19.76 -9.59
C PHE A 183 -4.88 20.08 -8.63
N LYS A 184 -4.58 20.44 -7.38
CA LYS A 184 -5.63 20.78 -6.41
C LYS A 184 -6.46 21.99 -6.84
N SER A 185 -5.82 23.03 -7.39
CA SER A 185 -6.53 24.21 -7.90
C SER A 185 -7.46 23.85 -9.05
N GLU A 186 -6.98 23.03 -9.97
CA GLU A 186 -7.73 22.61 -11.15
C GLU A 186 -8.95 21.76 -10.78
N TYR A 187 -8.79 20.88 -9.79
CA TYR A 187 -9.87 20.05 -9.28
C TYR A 187 -10.67 20.71 -8.15
N GLY A 188 -10.36 21.93 -7.73
CA GLY A 188 -11.06 22.63 -6.63
C GLY A 188 -10.98 21.86 -5.30
N ILE A 189 -9.86 21.18 -5.08
CA ILE A 189 -9.60 20.31 -3.93
C ILE A 189 -8.96 21.09 -2.78
N SER A 190 -9.40 20.84 -1.55
CA SER A 190 -8.90 21.49 -0.34
C SER A 190 -8.28 20.54 0.68
N SER A 191 -8.03 19.26 0.33
CA SER A 191 -7.38 18.29 1.22
C SER A 191 -6.12 18.82 1.89
N PRO A 192 -5.79 18.29 3.09
CA PRO A 192 -4.52 18.53 3.76
C PRO A 192 -3.28 18.27 2.89
N ALA A 193 -2.11 18.67 3.41
CA ALA A 193 -0.85 18.33 2.76
C ALA A 193 -0.70 16.81 2.63
N VAL A 194 -0.19 16.35 1.49
CA VAL A 194 0.15 14.94 1.29
C VAL A 194 1.37 14.60 2.13
N GLU A 195 1.35 13.47 2.81
CA GLU A 195 2.47 13.01 3.64
C GLU A 195 3.20 11.87 2.94
N CYS A 196 4.49 12.04 2.67
CA CYS A 196 5.34 11.05 2.00
C CYS A 196 6.49 10.64 2.91
N ILE A 197 6.68 9.34 3.08
CA ILE A 197 7.81 8.73 3.76
C ILE A 197 8.76 8.21 2.69
N ILE A 198 10.00 8.71 2.71
CA ILE A 198 11.02 8.36 1.73
C ILE A 198 12.07 7.48 2.37
N GLU A 199 12.27 6.30 1.78
CA GLU A 199 13.34 5.37 2.12
C GLU A 199 14.33 5.24 0.94
N PRO A 200 15.58 4.84 1.18
CA PRO A 200 16.64 4.89 0.15
C PRO A 200 16.46 3.85 -0.97
N ASP A 201 15.80 2.73 -0.67
CA ASP A 201 15.65 1.60 -1.59
C ASP A 201 14.44 0.75 -1.22
N ALA A 202 14.18 -0.29 -2.03
CA ALA A 202 13.01 -1.14 -1.87
C ALA A 202 13.03 -2.02 -0.62
N ASP A 203 14.21 -2.47 -0.17
CA ASP A 203 14.35 -3.26 1.05
C ASP A 203 14.10 -2.40 2.28
N ALA A 204 14.59 -1.16 2.29
CA ALA A 204 14.29 -0.18 3.32
C ALA A 204 12.80 0.19 3.34
N CYS A 205 12.15 0.34 2.17
CA CYS A 205 10.70 0.50 2.09
C CYS A 205 9.96 -0.71 2.68
N ALA A 206 10.33 -1.95 2.36
CA ALA A 206 9.68 -3.13 2.95
C ALA A 206 9.78 -3.16 4.49
N LYS A 207 10.95 -2.79 5.03
CA LYS A 207 11.19 -2.66 6.48
C LYS A 207 10.40 -1.51 7.10
N ALA A 208 10.29 -0.37 6.43
CA ALA A 208 9.49 0.77 6.87
C ALA A 208 8.00 0.46 6.82
N ALA A 209 7.59 -0.34 5.83
CA ALA A 209 6.31 -1.01 5.78
C ALA A 209 6.21 -2.15 6.81
N GLY A 210 7.08 -2.28 7.82
CA GLY A 210 6.89 -3.26 8.89
C GLY A 210 6.93 -4.73 8.46
N ILE A 211 7.25 -5.07 7.21
CA ILE A 211 7.39 -6.47 6.78
C ILE A 211 8.85 -6.88 7.04
N ILE A 212 9.03 -7.89 7.89
CA ILE A 212 10.36 -8.47 8.18
C ILE A 212 10.60 -9.64 7.24
N PHE A 213 9.57 -10.47 7.04
CA PHE A 213 9.64 -11.67 6.22
C PHE A 213 8.24 -12.04 5.72
N ASN A 214 8.15 -12.54 4.49
CA ASN A 214 6.94 -13.14 3.95
C ASN A 214 7.35 -14.24 2.96
N VAL A 215 6.86 -15.47 3.19
CA VAL A 215 7.14 -16.63 2.34
C VAL A 215 6.63 -16.44 0.91
N TYR A 216 5.55 -15.70 0.72
CA TYR A 216 4.99 -15.38 -0.61
C TYR A 216 5.79 -14.30 -1.35
N GLN A 217 6.64 -13.55 -0.65
CA GLN A 217 7.62 -12.65 -1.25
C GLN A 217 8.99 -13.33 -1.45
N ASN A 218 9.13 -14.59 -1.05
CA ASN A 218 10.36 -15.34 -1.28
C ASN A 218 10.43 -15.74 -2.77
N PRO A 219 11.42 -15.25 -3.53
CA PRO A 219 11.52 -15.53 -4.97
C PRO A 219 11.72 -17.02 -5.31
N LEU A 220 12.04 -17.87 -4.32
CA LEU A 220 12.13 -19.32 -4.50
C LEU A 220 10.76 -20.04 -4.40
N MET A 221 9.73 -19.37 -3.87
CA MET A 221 8.41 -19.92 -3.58
C MET A 221 7.28 -19.18 -4.31
N ALA A 222 7.50 -17.92 -4.71
CA ALA A 222 6.58 -17.16 -5.52
C ALA A 222 6.52 -17.75 -6.95
N GLN A 223 5.37 -18.29 -7.34
CA GLN A 223 5.11 -18.70 -8.74
C GLN A 223 4.84 -17.49 -9.66
N GLU A 224 4.61 -16.31 -9.08
CA GLU A 224 4.41 -15.07 -9.81
C GLU A 224 5.50 -14.04 -9.50
N PRO A 225 5.94 -13.25 -10.49
CA PRO A 225 6.84 -12.13 -10.27
C PRO A 225 6.06 -10.97 -9.61
N LEU A 226 5.69 -11.14 -8.35
CA LEU A 226 4.98 -10.09 -7.60
C LEU A 226 5.95 -8.97 -7.24
N LYS A 227 5.75 -7.80 -7.86
CA LYS A 227 6.00 -6.40 -7.43
C LYS A 227 7.31 -6.02 -6.70
N TYR A 228 8.25 -6.92 -6.44
CA TYR A 228 9.43 -6.63 -5.60
C TYR A 228 10.73 -7.20 -6.19
N THR A 229 10.65 -7.85 -7.34
CA THR A 229 11.75 -8.64 -7.92
C THR A 229 12.81 -7.82 -8.66
N ASN A 230 12.59 -6.52 -8.90
CA ASN A 230 13.47 -5.69 -9.72
C ASN A 230 14.20 -4.55 -8.98
N GLY A 231 14.28 -4.57 -7.64
CA GLY A 231 14.91 -3.46 -6.89
C GLY A 231 14.10 -2.16 -6.89
N HIS A 232 12.85 -2.23 -7.37
CA HIS A 232 11.88 -1.13 -7.34
C HIS A 232 10.82 -1.43 -6.28
N PHE A 233 10.52 -0.44 -5.44
CA PHE A 233 9.36 -0.45 -4.57
C PHE A 233 8.28 0.37 -5.25
N TYR A 234 7.17 -0.28 -5.59
CA TYR A 234 5.98 0.45 -5.99
C TYR A 234 5.52 1.22 -4.77
N GLY A 235 5.34 2.53 -4.90
CA GLY A 235 4.83 3.35 -3.82
C GLY A 235 3.56 2.72 -3.22
N ARG A 236 3.39 2.89 -1.92
CA ARG A 236 2.25 2.33 -1.19
C ARG A 236 1.58 3.41 -0.36
N ILE A 237 0.27 3.54 -0.55
CA ILE A 237 -0.56 4.45 0.22
C ILE A 237 -1.18 3.68 1.37
N PHE A 238 -0.85 4.08 2.58
CA PHE A 238 -1.40 3.53 3.82
C PHE A 238 -2.74 4.20 4.12
N HIS A 239 -3.62 3.53 4.85
CA HIS A 239 -4.94 4.03 5.26
C HIS A 239 -4.82 5.31 6.10
N SER A 240 -3.67 5.53 6.74
CA SER A 240 -3.36 6.82 7.37
C SER A 240 -3.17 7.98 6.37
N GLY A 241 -3.28 7.72 5.06
CA GLY A 241 -3.06 8.66 3.96
C GLY A 241 -1.59 8.85 3.58
N LYS A 242 -0.66 8.23 4.31
CA LYS A 242 0.78 8.36 4.08
C LYS A 242 1.23 7.51 2.91
N ILE A 243 2.05 8.09 2.06
CA ILE A 243 2.69 7.41 0.94
C ILE A 243 4.05 6.94 1.42
N LEU A 244 4.38 5.67 1.25
CA LEU A 244 5.74 5.15 1.40
C LEU A 244 6.31 4.93 0.01
N THR A 245 7.49 5.45 -0.28
CA THR A 245 8.12 5.32 -1.59
C THR A 245 9.63 5.49 -1.50
N ASN A 246 10.37 4.96 -2.48
CA ASN A 246 11.79 5.28 -2.66
C ASN A 246 12.03 6.31 -3.78
N TYR A 247 10.98 6.97 -4.25
CA TYR A 247 11.03 8.02 -5.27
C TYR A 247 10.81 9.40 -4.64
N PHE A 248 11.70 10.35 -4.93
CA PHE A 248 11.49 11.74 -4.48
C PHE A 248 10.31 12.42 -5.20
N ASP A 249 10.04 12.01 -6.44
CA ASP A 249 8.95 12.52 -7.29
C ASP A 249 8.00 11.37 -7.63
N ASP A 250 7.04 11.10 -6.74
CA ASP A 250 6.04 10.05 -6.90
C ASP A 250 4.66 10.65 -7.19
N ARG A 251 4.55 11.35 -8.33
CA ARG A 251 3.32 12.09 -8.66
C ARG A 251 2.11 11.19 -8.80
N HIS A 252 2.32 9.94 -9.22
CA HIS A 252 1.27 8.92 -9.31
C HIS A 252 0.59 8.75 -7.95
N ASP A 253 1.35 8.31 -6.94
CA ASP A 253 0.79 8.02 -5.62
C ASP A 253 0.35 9.29 -4.88
N ILE A 254 0.98 10.43 -5.16
CA ILE A 254 0.53 11.72 -4.66
C ILE A 254 -0.87 12.05 -5.19
N VAL A 255 -1.12 11.89 -6.49
CA VAL A 255 -2.45 12.10 -7.08
C VAL A 255 -3.42 11.08 -6.53
N LEU A 256 -3.04 9.80 -6.50
CA LEU A 256 -3.89 8.72 -6.01
C LEU A 256 -4.28 8.94 -4.54
N SER A 257 -3.37 9.38 -3.67
CA SER A 257 -3.64 9.71 -2.27
C SER A 257 -4.63 10.88 -2.15
N ILE A 258 -4.46 11.93 -2.98
CA ILE A 258 -5.41 13.04 -3.03
C ILE A 258 -6.79 12.54 -3.46
N LEU A 259 -6.87 11.74 -4.51
CA LEU A 259 -8.13 11.21 -5.04
C LEU A 259 -8.81 10.24 -4.07
N ASN A 260 -8.06 9.39 -3.36
CA ASN A 260 -8.59 8.50 -2.33
C ASN A 260 -9.29 9.28 -1.20
N ASN A 261 -8.75 10.45 -0.84
CA ASN A 261 -9.33 11.30 0.20
C ASN A 261 -10.54 12.11 -0.29
N GLU A 262 -10.49 12.63 -1.51
CA GLU A 262 -11.52 13.53 -2.05
C GLU A 262 -12.69 12.77 -2.70
N TYR A 263 -12.43 11.57 -3.22
CA TYR A 263 -13.39 10.72 -3.91
C TYR A 263 -13.31 9.27 -3.38
N PRO A 264 -13.62 9.03 -2.09
CA PRO A 264 -13.48 7.71 -1.47
C PRO A 264 -14.37 6.64 -2.12
N ASP A 265 -15.53 7.04 -2.65
CA ASP A 265 -16.50 6.16 -3.31
C ASP A 265 -16.22 5.96 -4.80
N ALA A 266 -15.20 6.64 -5.37
CA ALA A 266 -14.85 6.47 -6.76
C ALA A 266 -14.38 5.03 -7.03
N LEU A 267 -14.77 4.51 -8.20
CA LEU A 267 -14.31 3.22 -8.69
C LEU A 267 -12.77 3.17 -8.62
N PRO A 268 -12.17 2.13 -7.99
CA PRO A 268 -10.72 2.06 -7.78
C PRO A 268 -9.93 2.29 -9.07
N LEU A 269 -10.39 1.68 -10.16
CA LEU A 269 -9.79 1.80 -11.47
C LEU A 269 -9.82 3.23 -12.03
N MET A 270 -10.85 4.03 -11.76
CA MET A 270 -10.88 5.43 -12.20
C MET A 270 -9.94 6.31 -11.38
N ARG A 271 -9.73 5.99 -10.11
CA ARG A 271 -8.70 6.67 -9.29
C ARG A 271 -7.30 6.36 -9.81
N GLU A 272 -7.00 5.08 -10.05
CA GLU A 272 -5.75 4.63 -10.66
C GLU A 272 -5.52 5.26 -12.04
N GLY A 273 -6.54 5.24 -12.91
CA GLY A 273 -6.46 5.84 -14.24
C GLY A 273 -6.19 7.35 -14.20
N ALA A 274 -6.91 8.10 -13.35
CA ALA A 274 -6.68 9.52 -13.19
C ALA A 274 -5.28 9.81 -12.60
N ALA A 275 -4.82 8.99 -11.65
CA ALA A 275 -3.47 9.09 -11.10
C ALA A 275 -2.38 8.84 -12.16
N LEU A 276 -2.53 7.80 -12.97
CA LEU A 276 -1.66 7.50 -14.10
C LEU A 276 -1.61 8.61 -15.15
N PHE A 277 -2.76 9.18 -15.50
CA PHE A 277 -2.83 10.25 -16.48
C PHE A 277 -2.05 11.49 -16.03
N HIS A 278 -2.23 11.91 -14.78
CA HIS A 278 -1.60 13.13 -14.25
C HIS A 278 -0.17 12.92 -13.75
N GLY A 279 0.10 11.77 -13.14
CA GLY A 279 1.32 11.47 -12.41
C GLY A 279 2.29 10.54 -13.13
N GLY A 280 1.86 9.88 -14.22
CA GLY A 280 2.64 8.82 -14.85
C GLY A 280 2.72 7.58 -13.95
N TRP A 281 3.77 6.78 -14.11
CA TRP A 281 4.04 5.62 -13.26
C TRP A 281 5.54 5.54 -12.98
N MET A 282 5.97 5.76 -11.74
CA MET A 282 7.39 5.86 -11.39
C MET A 282 8.13 6.88 -12.30
N ASP A 283 9.20 6.45 -12.98
CA ASP A 283 9.98 7.26 -13.91
C ASP A 283 9.34 7.39 -15.31
N TYR A 284 8.16 6.81 -15.54
CA TYR A 284 7.51 6.80 -16.84
C TYR A 284 6.43 7.87 -16.92
N GLU A 285 6.63 8.81 -17.84
CA GLU A 285 5.58 9.75 -18.19
C GLU A 285 4.40 9.03 -18.85
N TYR A 286 3.20 9.58 -18.65
CA TYR A 286 1.98 9.05 -19.25
C TYR A 286 2.06 8.94 -20.78
N SER A 287 2.82 9.80 -21.45
CA SER A 287 3.04 9.75 -22.90
C SER A 287 3.65 8.41 -23.36
N THR A 288 4.58 7.85 -22.58
CA THR A 288 5.18 6.54 -22.80
C THR A 288 4.18 5.42 -22.55
N LEU A 289 3.40 5.53 -21.46
CA LEU A 289 2.37 4.56 -21.10
C LEU A 289 1.29 4.46 -22.19
N ARG A 290 0.79 5.61 -22.65
CA ARG A 290 -0.18 5.74 -23.74
C ARG A 290 0.32 5.12 -25.03
N SER A 291 1.58 5.35 -25.40
CA SER A 291 2.16 4.80 -26.63
C SER A 291 2.23 3.26 -26.59
N ASN A 292 2.53 2.67 -25.43
CA ASN A 292 2.54 1.22 -25.25
C ASN A 292 1.13 0.63 -25.24
N LEU A 293 0.15 1.31 -24.64
CA LEU A 293 -1.26 0.93 -24.73
C LEU A 293 -1.74 0.87 -26.19
N ILE A 294 -1.48 1.93 -26.98
CA ILE A 294 -1.88 1.99 -28.38
C ILE A 294 -1.23 0.86 -29.18
N LYS A 295 0.07 0.62 -28.97
CA LYS A 295 0.79 -0.48 -29.61
C LYS A 295 0.18 -1.84 -29.23
N PHE A 296 -0.10 -2.06 -27.95
CA PHE A 296 -0.71 -3.29 -27.45
C PHE A 296 -2.07 -3.54 -28.11
N LEU A 297 -2.97 -2.55 -28.10
CA LEU A 297 -4.30 -2.68 -28.70
C LEU A 297 -4.22 -2.87 -30.23
N SER A 298 -3.26 -2.25 -30.91
CA SER A 298 -3.10 -2.41 -32.37
C SER A 298 -2.81 -3.85 -32.80
N VAL A 299 -2.16 -4.63 -31.93
CA VAL A 299 -1.85 -6.05 -32.14
C VAL A 299 -2.97 -6.96 -31.60
N ASN A 300 -3.62 -6.55 -30.51
CA ASN A 300 -4.66 -7.31 -29.82
C ASN A 300 -6.06 -6.70 -30.05
N LYS A 301 -6.53 -6.71 -31.30
CA LYS A 301 -7.80 -6.08 -31.69
C LYS A 301 -9.04 -6.74 -31.09
N ASP A 302 -8.91 -8.01 -30.70
CA ASP A 302 -10.01 -8.80 -30.14
C ASP A 302 -10.08 -8.71 -28.60
N THR A 303 -9.29 -7.83 -27.96
CA THR A 303 -9.35 -7.62 -26.51
C THR A 303 -10.75 -7.13 -26.11
N ASN A 304 -11.41 -7.90 -25.23
CA ASN A 304 -12.74 -7.56 -24.75
C ASN A 304 -12.67 -6.43 -23.70
N LEU A 305 -12.89 -5.19 -24.15
CA LEU A 305 -12.93 -4.02 -23.26
C LEU A 305 -14.26 -3.82 -22.53
N ALA A 306 -15.25 -4.70 -22.75
CA ALA A 306 -16.57 -4.54 -22.13
C ALA A 306 -16.60 -4.96 -20.66
N ASN A 307 -15.62 -5.78 -20.22
CA ASN A 307 -15.47 -6.17 -18.83
C ASN A 307 -14.09 -5.75 -18.34
N MET A 308 -14.01 -4.64 -17.61
CA MET A 308 -12.75 -4.11 -17.10
C MET A 308 -12.10 -5.05 -16.08
N ASP A 309 -12.89 -5.87 -15.38
CA ASP A 309 -12.37 -6.84 -14.41
C ASP A 309 -11.57 -7.95 -15.13
N ASP A 310 -11.97 -8.35 -16.34
CA ASP A 310 -11.23 -9.36 -17.14
C ASP A 310 -9.88 -8.82 -17.65
N LEU A 311 -9.63 -7.51 -17.56
CA LEU A 311 -8.39 -6.88 -17.99
C LEU A 311 -7.32 -6.86 -16.87
N LEU A 312 -7.67 -7.25 -15.63
CA LEU A 312 -6.74 -7.31 -14.49
C LEU A 312 -5.55 -8.23 -14.77
N ASP A 313 -5.81 -9.38 -15.39
CA ASP A 313 -4.81 -10.42 -15.66
C ASP A 313 -3.95 -10.12 -16.89
N ILE A 314 -4.28 -9.06 -17.64
CA ILE A 314 -3.55 -8.67 -18.85
C ILE A 314 -2.51 -7.63 -18.49
N LEU A 315 -1.25 -8.01 -18.57
CA LEU A 315 -0.12 -7.13 -18.28
C LEU A 315 0.49 -6.56 -19.56
N VAL A 316 0.68 -5.24 -19.60
CA VAL A 316 1.36 -4.54 -20.69
C VAL A 316 2.81 -4.28 -20.29
N GLY A 317 3.73 -4.86 -21.05
CA GLY A 317 5.17 -4.60 -20.93
C GLY A 317 5.55 -3.22 -21.43
N ILE A 318 6.27 -2.47 -20.61
CA ILE A 318 6.82 -1.16 -20.94
C ILE A 318 8.34 -1.25 -20.89
N SER A 319 8.95 -1.24 -22.06
CA SER A 319 10.40 -1.32 -22.20
C SER A 319 11.08 -0.04 -21.68
N ARG A 320 12.22 -0.21 -20.99
CA ARG A 320 13.04 0.91 -20.51
C ARG A 320 13.76 1.62 -21.65
N PRO A 321 13.97 2.94 -21.55
CA PRO A 321 14.88 3.66 -22.44
C PRO A 321 16.35 3.25 -22.30
N SER A 322 16.75 2.63 -21.17
CA SER A 322 18.12 2.16 -20.90
C SER A 322 18.25 0.64 -21.05
N SER A 323 19.48 0.18 -21.33
CA SER A 323 19.90 -1.17 -21.76
C SER A 323 19.60 -2.36 -20.83
N GLU A 324 18.70 -2.22 -19.87
CA GLU A 324 18.21 -3.33 -19.06
C GLU A 324 17.03 -4.00 -19.77
N SER A 325 17.13 -5.31 -19.95
CA SER A 325 16.10 -6.17 -20.57
C SER A 325 14.86 -6.39 -19.72
N ALA A 326 14.65 -5.61 -18.65
CA ALA A 326 13.52 -5.75 -17.75
C ALA A 326 12.40 -4.78 -18.15
N GLU A 327 11.29 -5.33 -18.62
CA GLU A 327 10.05 -4.58 -18.83
C GLU A 327 9.32 -4.39 -17.49
N ILE A 328 8.73 -3.22 -17.28
CA ILE A 328 7.73 -3.06 -16.22
C ILE A 328 6.39 -3.52 -16.77
N LEU A 329 5.67 -4.30 -15.95
CA LEU A 329 4.34 -4.80 -16.27
C LEU A 329 3.31 -3.92 -15.58
N ILE A 330 2.44 -3.29 -16.37
CA ILE A 330 1.29 -2.51 -15.86
C ILE A 330 -0.01 -3.20 -16.28
N PRO A 331 -0.98 -3.38 -15.36
CA PRO A 331 -2.30 -3.90 -15.70
C PRO A 331 -2.97 -3.08 -16.81
N LEU A 332 -3.47 -3.75 -17.84
CA LEU A 332 -4.09 -3.12 -19.00
C LEU A 332 -5.26 -2.22 -18.60
N GLN A 333 -6.07 -2.65 -17.62
CA GLN A 333 -7.18 -1.84 -17.12
C GLN A 333 -6.73 -0.44 -16.70
N TYR A 334 -5.60 -0.31 -16.00
CA TYR A 334 -5.13 0.98 -15.48
C TYR A 334 -4.76 1.91 -16.64
N LEU A 335 -4.11 1.37 -17.67
CA LEU A 335 -3.79 2.11 -18.89
C LEU A 335 -5.06 2.55 -19.65
N VAL A 336 -6.06 1.67 -19.77
CA VAL A 336 -7.35 2.01 -20.38
C VAL A 336 -8.03 3.13 -19.60
N ALA A 337 -8.14 3.00 -18.26
CA ALA A 337 -8.74 4.02 -17.41
C ALA A 337 -8.01 5.36 -17.49
N ALA A 338 -6.67 5.34 -17.58
CA ALA A 338 -5.87 6.53 -17.78
C ALA A 338 -6.14 7.20 -19.13
N ARG A 339 -6.33 6.42 -20.20
CA ARG A 339 -6.75 6.94 -21.51
C ARG A 339 -8.17 7.52 -21.48
N LEU A 340 -9.11 6.92 -20.72
CA LEU A 340 -10.42 7.51 -20.51
C LEU A 340 -10.35 8.85 -19.76
N ALA A 341 -9.51 8.93 -18.73
CA ALA A 341 -9.25 10.18 -18.01
C ALA A 341 -8.63 11.25 -18.92
N GLU A 342 -7.66 10.88 -19.76
CA GLU A 342 -7.06 11.79 -20.75
C GLU A 342 -8.10 12.28 -21.76
N ILE A 343 -8.95 11.40 -22.30
CA ILE A 343 -9.99 11.77 -23.27
C ILE A 343 -10.99 12.73 -22.62
N ALA A 344 -11.46 12.41 -21.41
CA ALA A 344 -12.32 13.28 -20.62
C ALA A 344 -11.69 14.66 -20.45
N TYR A 345 -10.45 14.68 -20.00
CA TYR A 345 -9.70 15.90 -19.72
C TYR A 345 -9.46 16.74 -20.99
N SER A 346 -8.95 16.13 -22.05
CA SER A 346 -8.51 16.83 -23.26
C SER A 346 -9.68 17.34 -24.09
N LYS A 347 -10.82 16.62 -24.12
CA LYS A 347 -12.00 17.02 -24.89
C LYS A 347 -12.94 17.96 -24.13
N TYR A 348 -13.08 17.75 -22.83
CA TYR A 348 -14.12 18.42 -22.05
C TYR A 348 -13.57 19.24 -20.88
N GLY A 349 -12.37 18.91 -20.38
CA GLY A 349 -11.73 19.57 -19.24
C GLY A 349 -11.85 18.77 -17.93
N PRO A 350 -11.30 19.30 -16.83
CA PRO A 350 -11.17 18.59 -15.56
C PRO A 350 -12.51 18.20 -14.92
N TRP A 351 -13.59 18.96 -15.17
CA TRP A 351 -14.92 18.62 -14.66
C TRP A 351 -15.44 17.29 -15.18
N LYS A 352 -15.09 16.89 -16.42
CA LYS A 352 -15.50 15.60 -16.97
C LYS A 352 -14.76 14.45 -16.30
N VAL A 353 -13.50 14.64 -15.92
CA VAL A 353 -12.77 13.64 -15.11
C VAL A 353 -13.44 13.46 -13.75
N LYS A 354 -13.94 14.53 -13.13
CA LYS A 354 -14.74 14.44 -11.89
C LYS A 354 -16.03 13.67 -12.09
N GLU A 355 -16.72 13.83 -13.24
CA GLU A 355 -17.90 13.02 -13.55
C GLU A 355 -17.57 11.53 -13.68
N LEU A 356 -16.40 11.18 -14.24
CA LEU A 356 -15.95 9.79 -14.31
C LEU A 356 -15.61 9.23 -12.92
N LEU A 357 -14.99 10.04 -12.05
CA LEU A 357 -14.73 9.66 -10.66
C LEU A 357 -16.03 9.46 -9.85
N ALA A 358 -17.13 10.10 -10.25
CA ALA A 358 -18.43 9.97 -9.61
C ALA A 358 -19.29 8.81 -10.18
N CYS A 359 -18.77 8.00 -11.10
CA CYS A 359 -19.48 6.84 -11.60
C CYS A 359 -19.58 5.74 -10.53
N GLU A 360 -20.72 5.07 -10.48
CA GLU A 360 -20.97 3.94 -9.58
C GLU A 360 -20.67 2.59 -10.24
N SER A 361 -20.56 2.56 -11.57
CA SER A 361 -20.27 1.34 -12.34
C SER A 361 -19.36 1.60 -13.54
N TYR A 362 -18.54 0.60 -13.91
CA TYR A 362 -17.71 0.63 -15.12
C TYR A 362 -18.53 0.76 -16.40
N ALA A 363 -19.75 0.23 -16.41
CA ALA A 363 -20.65 0.33 -17.56
C ALA A 363 -21.07 1.79 -17.87
N ASP A 364 -20.97 2.70 -16.89
CA ASP A 364 -21.36 4.10 -17.04
C ASP A 364 -20.25 4.96 -17.68
N LEU A 365 -18.99 4.51 -17.61
CA LEU A 365 -17.84 5.30 -18.09
C LEU A 365 -17.95 5.69 -19.57
N PRO A 366 -18.27 4.77 -20.51
CA PRO A 366 -18.46 5.12 -21.91
C PRO A 366 -19.61 6.11 -22.10
N LEU A 367 -20.72 5.92 -21.37
CA LEU A 367 -21.90 6.78 -21.46
C LEU A 367 -21.58 8.22 -21.06
N LYS A 368 -20.78 8.41 -19.99
CA LYS A 368 -20.32 9.75 -19.56
C LYS A 368 -19.43 10.43 -20.58
N LEU A 369 -18.73 9.66 -21.41
CA LEU A 369 -17.91 10.16 -22.51
C LEU A 369 -18.71 10.38 -23.82
N GLY A 370 -19.99 10.01 -23.84
CA GLY A 370 -20.84 10.09 -25.02
C GLY A 370 -20.53 9.02 -26.08
N THR A 371 -20.04 7.86 -25.64
CA THR A 371 -19.68 6.72 -26.51
C THR A 371 -20.38 5.44 -26.05
N SER A 372 -20.44 4.41 -26.90
CA SER A 372 -20.80 3.05 -26.48
C SER A 372 -19.57 2.22 -26.11
N LEU A 373 -19.78 1.09 -25.42
CA LEU A 373 -18.73 0.09 -25.15
C LEU A 373 -18.12 -0.43 -26.47
N GLU A 374 -18.93 -0.64 -27.50
CA GLU A 374 -18.49 -1.09 -28.82
C GLU A 374 -17.56 -0.09 -29.51
N GLN A 375 -17.74 1.20 -29.24
CA GLN A 375 -16.93 2.29 -29.80
C GLN A 375 -15.69 2.61 -28.95
N LEU A 376 -15.53 1.98 -27.78
CA LEU A 376 -14.46 2.27 -26.85
C LEU A 376 -13.08 1.97 -27.45
N PHE A 377 -12.96 0.87 -28.20
CA PHE A 377 -11.70 0.49 -28.83
C PHE A 377 -11.18 1.56 -29.81
N ASP A 378 -12.05 2.03 -30.71
CA ASP A 378 -11.74 3.10 -31.65
C ASP A 378 -11.40 4.41 -30.92
N LEU A 379 -12.11 4.68 -29.84
CA LEU A 379 -11.87 5.86 -29.02
C LEU A 379 -10.49 5.81 -28.32
N LEU A 380 -10.10 4.67 -27.75
CA LEU A 380 -8.83 4.50 -27.06
C LEU A 380 -7.63 4.55 -28.01
N THR A 381 -7.81 4.11 -29.26
CA THR A 381 -6.77 4.07 -30.29
C THR A 381 -6.74 5.30 -31.21
N SER A 382 -7.78 6.15 -31.18
CA SER A 382 -7.77 7.46 -31.84
C SER A 382 -6.59 8.30 -31.34
N LEU A 383 -5.98 9.14 -32.17
CA LEU A 383 -4.80 9.96 -31.81
C LEU A 383 -5.18 11.08 -30.84
#